data_AF-A0A183EUG5-F1
#
_entry.id   AF-A0A183EUG5-F1
#
_cell.length_a   1.000
_cell.length_b   1.000
_cell.length_c   1.000
_cell.angle_alpha   90.00
_cell.angle_beta   90.00
_cell.angle_gamma   90.00
#
_symmetry.space_group_name_H-M   'P 1'
#
loop_
_entity.id
_entity.type
_entity.pdbx_description
1 polymer ?
#
loop_
_entity_poly.entity_id
_entity_poly.type
_entity_poly.pdbx_seq_one_letter_code
_entity_poly.pdbx_strand_id
1 'polypeptide(L)'
;MMQNENKNEEAQLLRLLRNAEESAKELEKLDEKLANVVDESGKLGNLEKNLAENQTAVESIDAQVRELNTQMELFNSKQQRKRRLEDQLRKLELLERVKCLEERLKETEWHGSAISELKTELTVVKQNLESPQYVSSKEQLKKEVVKKCVTTKATKDLATYIRVMDESVVKFHTEKMEEVNEILGALWEHVYHGSDIETIRIKYALHTLLF
;
A
#
# COMPACT_ATOMS: atom_id res chain seq x y z
N MET A 1 -71.31 -60.03 117.59
CA MET A 1 -70.90 -58.69 117.11
C MET A 1 -69.46 -58.68 116.63
N MET A 2 -68.48 -59.19 117.41
CA MET A 2 -67.05 -59.17 117.02
C MET A 2 -66.67 -59.82 115.68
N GLN A 3 -67.36 -60.87 115.23
CA GLN A 3 -67.08 -61.47 113.90
C GLN A 3 -67.54 -60.61 112.71
N ASN A 4 -68.46 -59.68 112.92
CA ASN A 4 -69.00 -58.82 111.85
C ASN A 4 -68.16 -57.55 111.68
N GLU A 5 -67.55 -57.07 112.76
CA GLU A 5 -66.57 -55.97 112.74
C GLU A 5 -65.26 -56.42 112.07
N ASN A 6 -64.75 -57.61 112.43
CA ASN A 6 -63.54 -58.17 111.81
C ASN A 6 -63.71 -58.41 110.30
N LYS A 7 -64.88 -58.91 109.86
CA LYS A 7 -65.20 -59.06 108.43
C LYS A 7 -65.35 -57.72 107.70
N ASN A 8 -65.81 -56.68 108.39
CA ASN A 8 -65.97 -55.35 107.82
C ASN A 8 -64.60 -54.64 107.68
N GLU A 9 -63.72 -54.80 108.66
CA GLU A 9 -62.32 -54.33 108.60
C GLU A 9 -61.52 -55.08 107.52
N GLU A 10 -61.70 -56.39 107.40
CA GLU A 10 -61.08 -57.21 106.35
C GLU A 10 -61.56 -56.80 104.94
N ALA A 11 -62.86 -56.52 104.78
CA ALA A 11 -63.42 -55.99 103.52
C ALA A 11 -62.92 -54.57 103.19
N GLN A 12 -62.68 -53.72 104.20
CA GLN A 12 -62.09 -52.40 104.01
C GLN A 12 -60.61 -52.49 103.62
N LEU A 13 -59.85 -53.37 104.26
CA LEU A 13 -58.45 -53.66 103.91
C LEU A 13 -58.32 -54.19 102.48
N LEU A 14 -59.18 -55.11 102.05
CA LEU A 14 -59.20 -55.62 100.68
C LEU A 14 -59.51 -54.54 99.63
N ARG A 15 -60.40 -53.60 99.95
CA ARG A 15 -60.66 -52.43 99.07
C ARG A 15 -59.46 -51.49 98.99
N LEU A 16 -58.81 -51.22 100.12
CA LEU A 16 -57.61 -50.38 100.15
C LEU A 16 -56.46 -51.03 99.38
N LEU A 17 -56.30 -52.35 99.50
CA LEU A 17 -55.28 -53.11 98.77
C LEU A 17 -55.53 -53.09 97.26
N ARG A 18 -56.79 -53.24 96.83
CA ARG A 18 -57.18 -53.11 95.42
C ARG A 18 -56.95 -51.69 94.88
N ASN A 19 -57.27 -50.65 95.65
CA ASN A 19 -57.02 -49.27 95.25
C ASN A 19 -55.50 -48.97 95.18
N ALA A 20 -54.70 -49.56 96.07
CA ALA A 20 -53.24 -49.49 96.03
C ALA A 20 -52.67 -50.20 94.79
N GLU A 21 -53.21 -51.35 94.40
CA GLU A 21 -52.84 -52.04 93.17
C GLU A 21 -53.25 -51.28 91.90
N GLU A 22 -54.45 -50.69 91.89
CA GLU A 22 -54.93 -49.87 90.77
C GLU A 22 -54.06 -48.61 90.61
N SER A 23 -53.73 -47.92 91.71
CA SER A 23 -52.82 -46.76 91.69
C SER A 23 -51.37 -47.14 91.33
N ALA A 24 -50.88 -48.32 91.73
CA ALA A 24 -49.57 -48.81 91.31
C ALA A 24 -49.51 -49.07 89.79
N LYS A 25 -50.56 -49.65 89.20
CA LYS A 25 -50.67 -49.83 87.73
C LYS A 25 -50.77 -48.50 86.99
N GLU A 26 -51.38 -47.49 87.58
CA GLU A 26 -51.40 -46.14 87.01
C GLU A 26 -50.02 -45.48 87.07
N LEU A 27 -49.27 -45.66 88.16
CA LEU A 27 -47.88 -45.21 88.27
C LEU A 27 -46.98 -45.86 87.22
N GLU A 28 -47.10 -47.17 87.00
CA GLU A 28 -46.31 -47.89 86.01
C GLU A 28 -46.58 -47.40 84.57
N LYS A 29 -47.85 -47.14 84.23
CA LYS A 29 -48.23 -46.50 82.95
C LYS A 29 -47.74 -45.06 82.83
N LEU A 30 -47.69 -44.32 83.94
CA LEU A 30 -47.14 -42.97 83.97
C LEU A 30 -45.63 -43.00 83.74
N ASP A 31 -44.90 -43.93 84.37
CA ASP A 31 -43.46 -44.10 84.16
C ASP A 31 -43.13 -44.48 82.71
N GLU A 32 -43.90 -45.35 82.08
CA GLU A 32 -43.74 -45.68 80.66
C GLU A 32 -43.94 -44.46 79.76
N LYS A 33 -44.98 -43.65 80.03
CA LYS A 33 -45.21 -42.39 79.30
C LYS A 33 -44.08 -41.40 79.54
N LEU A 34 -43.57 -41.32 80.77
CA LEU A 34 -42.49 -40.41 81.15
C LEU A 34 -41.19 -40.81 80.45
N ALA A 35 -40.88 -42.11 80.36
CA ALA A 35 -39.76 -42.63 79.60
C ALA A 35 -39.85 -42.28 78.11
N ASN A 36 -41.03 -42.41 77.50
CA ASN A 36 -41.25 -42.01 76.11
C ASN A 36 -41.04 -40.50 75.89
N VAL A 37 -41.57 -39.66 76.78
CA VAL A 37 -41.39 -38.20 76.72
C VAL A 37 -39.91 -37.81 76.86
N VAL A 38 -39.16 -38.50 77.72
CA VAL A 38 -37.71 -38.27 77.88
C VAL A 38 -36.95 -38.64 76.61
N ASP A 39 -37.25 -39.76 75.96
CA ASP A 39 -36.63 -40.16 74.70
C ASP A 39 -36.97 -39.20 73.54
N GLU A 40 -38.24 -38.76 73.45
CA GLU A 40 -38.67 -37.73 72.50
C GLU A 40 -37.97 -36.39 72.75
N SER A 41 -37.80 -35.98 74.02
CA SER A 41 -37.06 -34.77 74.39
C SER A 41 -35.58 -34.85 73.98
N GLY A 42 -34.94 -36.02 74.13
CA GLY A 42 -33.58 -36.25 73.65
C GLY A 42 -33.44 -36.13 72.13
N LYS A 43 -34.41 -36.68 71.38
CA LYS A 43 -34.49 -36.51 69.91
C LYS A 43 -34.67 -35.04 69.52
N LEU A 44 -35.52 -34.32 70.25
CA LEU A 44 -35.78 -32.89 70.02
C LEU A 44 -34.52 -32.05 70.25
N GLY A 45 -33.77 -32.30 71.32
CA GLY A 45 -32.50 -31.62 71.57
C GLY A 45 -31.44 -31.89 70.49
N ASN A 46 -31.40 -33.11 69.94
CA ASN A 46 -30.51 -33.43 68.80
C ASN A 46 -30.94 -32.68 67.53
N LEU A 47 -32.25 -32.57 67.26
CA LEU A 47 -32.78 -31.80 66.13
C LEU A 47 -32.48 -30.30 66.28
N GLU A 48 -32.61 -29.74 67.49
CA GLU A 48 -32.25 -28.33 67.77
C GLU A 48 -30.76 -28.07 67.53
N LYS A 49 -29.89 -28.98 67.97
CA LYS A 49 -28.45 -28.88 67.71
C LYS A 49 -28.15 -28.91 66.21
N ASN A 50 -28.74 -29.86 65.47
CA ASN A 50 -28.58 -29.95 64.02
C ASN A 50 -29.12 -28.71 63.29
N LEU A 51 -30.24 -28.15 63.77
CA LEU A 51 -30.79 -26.90 63.26
C LEU A 51 -29.80 -25.75 63.44
N ALA A 52 -29.23 -25.60 64.63
CA ALA A 52 -28.24 -24.57 64.93
C ALA A 52 -26.97 -24.71 64.06
N GLU A 53 -26.46 -25.93 63.90
CA GLU A 53 -25.32 -26.22 63.02
C GLU A 53 -25.63 -25.83 61.57
N ASN A 54 -26.79 -26.24 61.04
CA ASN A 54 -27.24 -25.84 59.71
C ASN A 54 -27.40 -24.33 59.57
N GLN A 55 -27.88 -23.64 60.60
CA GLN A 55 -28.05 -22.20 60.61
C GLN A 55 -26.70 -21.48 60.46
N THR A 56 -25.69 -21.91 61.22
CA THR A 56 -24.33 -21.36 61.09
C THR A 56 -23.71 -21.65 59.72
N ALA A 57 -23.99 -22.82 59.14
CA ALA A 57 -23.53 -23.17 57.79
C ALA A 57 -24.17 -22.26 56.73
N VAL A 58 -25.48 -21.98 56.83
CA VAL A 58 -26.20 -21.05 55.94
C VAL A 58 -25.61 -19.65 56.05
N GLU A 59 -25.38 -19.14 57.28
CA GLU A 59 -24.78 -17.82 57.49
C GLU A 59 -23.37 -17.71 56.88
N SER A 60 -22.57 -18.76 57.01
CA SER A 60 -21.24 -18.85 56.38
C SER A 60 -21.33 -18.84 54.85
N ILE A 61 -22.27 -19.59 54.26
CA ILE A 61 -22.49 -19.61 52.81
C ILE A 61 -22.95 -18.23 52.32
N ASP A 62 -23.89 -17.58 53.03
CA ASP A 62 -24.37 -16.24 52.69
C ASP A 62 -23.26 -15.19 52.76
N ALA A 63 -22.30 -15.33 53.68
CA ALA A 63 -21.11 -14.47 53.71
C ALA A 63 -20.23 -14.68 52.47
N GLN A 64 -20.00 -15.93 52.07
CA GLN A 64 -19.22 -16.26 50.86
C GLN A 64 -19.90 -15.78 49.58
N VAL A 65 -21.22 -15.93 49.47
CA VAL A 65 -22.01 -15.43 48.33
C VAL A 65 -21.90 -13.91 48.22
N ARG A 66 -22.00 -13.20 49.34
CA ARG A 66 -21.81 -11.74 49.36
C ARG A 66 -20.42 -11.34 48.89
N GLU A 67 -19.37 -12.00 49.39
CA GLU A 67 -18.01 -11.73 48.96
C GLU A 67 -17.84 -11.96 47.45
N LEU A 68 -18.27 -13.11 46.93
CA LEU A 68 -18.20 -13.43 45.50
C LEU A 68 -18.96 -12.42 44.63
N ASN A 69 -20.12 -11.95 45.08
CA ASN A 69 -20.89 -10.94 44.37
C ASN A 69 -20.12 -9.61 44.28
N THR A 70 -19.48 -9.15 45.35
CA THR A 70 -18.67 -7.91 45.31
C THR A 70 -17.47 -8.05 44.38
N GLN A 71 -16.81 -9.21 44.38
CA GLN A 71 -15.70 -9.50 43.44
C GLN A 71 -16.18 -9.49 41.99
N MET A 72 -17.37 -10.04 41.71
CA MET A 72 -17.98 -10.05 40.39
C MET A 72 -18.33 -8.64 39.91
N GLU A 73 -18.89 -7.79 40.77
CA GLU A 73 -19.15 -6.38 40.47
C GLU A 73 -17.87 -5.62 40.14
N LEU A 74 -16.81 -5.83 40.93
CA LEU A 74 -15.50 -5.21 40.70
C LEU A 74 -14.89 -5.69 39.37
N PHE A 75 -14.99 -6.98 39.05
CA PHE A 75 -14.53 -7.53 37.78
C PHE A 75 -15.32 -6.96 36.60
N ASN A 76 -16.65 -6.89 36.71
CA ASN A 76 -17.51 -6.31 35.69
C ASN A 76 -17.17 -4.84 35.41
N SER A 77 -16.95 -4.03 36.45
CA SER A 77 -16.54 -2.63 36.28
C SER A 77 -15.20 -2.48 35.55
N LYS A 78 -14.20 -3.32 35.88
CA LYS A 78 -12.90 -3.37 35.18
C LYS A 78 -13.07 -3.79 33.73
N GLN A 79 -13.88 -4.81 33.47
CA GLN A 79 -14.13 -5.30 32.11
C GLN A 79 -14.85 -4.25 31.25
N GLN A 80 -15.83 -3.53 31.81
CA GLN A 80 -16.48 -2.42 31.11
C GLN A 80 -15.50 -1.30 30.75
N ARG A 81 -14.60 -0.94 31.68
CA ARG A 81 -13.54 0.05 31.41
C ARG A 81 -12.60 -0.41 30.30
N LYS A 82 -12.20 -1.68 30.30
CA LYS A 82 -11.37 -2.27 29.25
C LYS A 82 -12.05 -2.20 27.88
N ARG A 83 -13.33 -2.61 27.78
CA ARG A 83 -14.11 -2.53 26.53
C ARG A 83 -14.17 -1.10 25.98
N ARG A 84 -14.43 -0.11 26.85
CA ARG A 84 -14.44 1.31 26.45
C ARG A 84 -13.10 1.77 25.86
N LEU A 85 -11.98 1.35 26.45
CA LEU A 85 -10.65 1.69 25.96
C LEU A 85 -10.35 0.98 24.64
N GLU A 86 -10.74 -0.29 24.48
CA GLU A 86 -10.61 -1.04 23.24
C GLU A 86 -11.42 -0.40 22.10
N ASP A 87 -12.65 0.03 22.37
CA ASP A 87 -13.48 0.76 21.41
C ASP A 87 -12.86 2.10 21.01
N GLN A 88 -12.28 2.84 21.97
CA GLN A 88 -11.57 4.08 21.69
C GLN A 88 -10.32 3.85 20.83
N LEU A 89 -9.52 2.81 21.13
CA LEU A 89 -8.34 2.45 20.36
C LEU A 89 -8.73 2.08 18.92
N ARG A 90 -9.75 1.23 18.77
CA ARG A 90 -10.25 0.82 17.45
C ARG A 90 -10.75 2.01 16.64
N LYS A 91 -11.40 2.99 17.28
CA LYS A 91 -11.81 4.24 16.62
C LYS A 91 -10.60 5.04 16.12
N LEU A 92 -9.55 5.17 16.92
CA LEU A 92 -8.33 5.88 16.52
C LEU A 92 -7.61 5.18 15.36
N GLU A 93 -7.49 3.84 15.40
CA GLU A 93 -6.92 3.05 14.31
C GLU A 93 -7.70 3.22 13.00
N LEU A 94 -9.03 3.24 13.07
CA LEU A 94 -9.88 3.49 11.90
C LEU A 94 -9.70 4.91 11.35
N LEU A 95 -9.59 5.92 12.21
CA LEU A 95 -9.34 7.31 11.79
C LEU A 95 -7.98 7.45 11.09
N GLU A 96 -6.93 6.85 11.66
CA GLU A 96 -5.59 6.82 11.04
C GLU A 96 -5.66 6.13 9.67
N ARG A 97 -6.39 5.00 9.59
CA ARG A 97 -6.54 4.26 8.35
C ARG A 97 -7.27 5.07 7.27
N VAL A 98 -8.35 5.76 7.64
CA VAL A 98 -9.08 6.65 6.72
C VAL A 98 -8.16 7.76 6.22
N LYS A 99 -7.42 8.43 7.11
CA LYS A 99 -6.48 9.48 6.73
C LYS A 99 -5.43 8.99 5.72
N CYS A 100 -4.79 7.84 5.96
CA CYS A 100 -3.84 7.27 5.01
C CYS A 100 -4.48 6.91 3.66
N LEU A 101 -5.74 6.47 3.66
CA LEU A 101 -6.46 6.17 2.42
C LEU A 101 -6.80 7.45 1.64
N GLU A 102 -7.19 8.53 2.32
CA GLU A 102 -7.42 9.84 1.70
C GLU A 102 -6.14 10.44 1.10
N GLU A 103 -5.01 10.33 1.80
CA GLU A 103 -3.70 10.76 1.29
C GLU A 103 -3.33 9.99 0.01
N ARG A 104 -3.48 8.67 0.01
CA ARG A 104 -3.26 7.84 -1.19
C ARG A 104 -4.22 8.19 -2.32
N LEU A 105 -5.49 8.47 -2.02
CA LEU A 105 -6.47 8.87 -3.03
C LEU A 105 -6.05 10.18 -3.71
N LYS A 106 -5.68 11.20 -2.92
CA LYS A 106 -5.17 12.48 -3.45
C LYS A 106 -3.92 12.29 -4.32
N GLU A 107 -3.02 11.41 -3.92
CA GLU A 107 -1.82 11.10 -4.69
C GLU A 107 -2.18 10.46 -6.04
N THR A 108 -3.14 9.52 -6.06
CA THR A 108 -3.64 8.95 -7.31
C THR A 108 -4.41 9.94 -8.19
N GLU A 109 -5.18 10.85 -7.60
CA GLU A 109 -5.87 11.93 -8.31
C GLU A 109 -4.87 12.90 -8.95
N TRP A 110 -3.82 13.28 -8.23
CA TRP A 110 -2.74 14.11 -8.74
C TRP A 110 -2.04 13.45 -9.93
N HIS A 111 -1.71 12.16 -9.81
CA HIS A 111 -1.17 11.39 -10.93
C HIS A 111 -2.15 11.29 -12.10
N GLY A 112 -3.46 11.17 -11.84
CA GLY A 112 -4.49 11.21 -12.86
C GLY A 112 -4.52 12.53 -13.64
N SER A 113 -4.46 13.67 -12.95
CA SER A 113 -4.40 15.00 -13.58
C SER A 113 -3.13 15.15 -14.41
N ALA A 114 -1.97 14.82 -13.84
CA ALA A 114 -0.68 14.91 -14.52
C ALA A 114 -0.64 14.05 -15.80
N ILE A 115 -1.20 12.83 -15.77
CA ILE A 115 -1.32 11.97 -16.95
C ILE A 115 -2.24 12.62 -18.00
N SER A 116 -3.34 13.25 -17.58
CA SER A 116 -4.25 13.93 -18.50
C SER A 116 -3.59 15.14 -19.18
N GLU A 117 -2.81 15.93 -18.45
CA GLU A 117 -2.05 17.08 -18.94
C GLU A 117 -0.93 16.64 -19.91
N LEU A 118 -0.17 15.61 -19.55
CA LEU A 118 0.82 15.02 -20.45
C LEU A 118 0.19 14.50 -21.75
N LYS A 119 -1.02 13.96 -21.67
CA LYS A 119 -1.76 13.49 -22.84
C LYS A 119 -2.21 14.64 -23.74
N THR A 120 -2.68 15.75 -23.17
CA THR A 120 -3.06 16.93 -23.95
C THR A 120 -1.84 17.59 -24.59
N GLU A 121 -0.74 17.74 -23.87
CA GLU A 121 0.53 18.23 -24.42
C GLU A 121 1.00 17.37 -25.60
N LEU A 122 0.95 16.04 -25.44
CA LEU A 122 1.34 15.11 -26.50
C LEU A 122 0.44 15.23 -27.73
N THR A 123 -0.86 15.47 -27.57
CA THR A 123 -1.76 15.73 -28.71
C THR A 123 -1.47 17.06 -29.41
N VAL A 124 -1.16 18.12 -28.66
CA VAL A 124 -0.79 19.43 -29.21
C VAL A 124 0.52 19.35 -29.99
N VAL A 125 1.54 18.70 -29.42
CA VAL A 125 2.84 18.51 -30.09
C VAL A 125 2.67 17.68 -31.37
N LYS A 126 1.85 16.62 -31.35
CA LYS A 126 1.54 15.85 -32.56
C LYS A 126 0.83 16.69 -33.63
N GLN A 127 -0.18 17.46 -33.27
CA GLN A 127 -0.85 18.36 -34.21
C GLN A 127 0.09 19.43 -34.77
N ASN A 128 0.99 19.97 -33.95
CA ASN A 128 1.99 20.95 -34.40
C ASN A 128 3.00 20.34 -35.38
N LEU A 129 3.41 19.08 -35.16
CA LEU A 129 4.28 18.35 -36.09
C LEU A 129 3.58 18.03 -37.42
N GLU A 130 2.29 17.72 -37.37
CA GLU A 130 1.44 17.47 -38.54
C GLU A 130 0.97 18.76 -39.21
N SER A 131 1.23 19.93 -38.59
CA SER A 131 0.81 21.20 -39.13
C SER A 131 1.39 21.40 -40.54
N PRO A 132 0.58 21.95 -41.47
CA PRO A 132 1.02 22.17 -42.84
C PRO A 132 2.25 23.09 -42.91
N GLN A 133 2.50 23.91 -41.89
CA GLN A 133 3.67 24.77 -41.80
C GLN A 133 4.97 23.99 -41.61
N TYR A 134 5.00 22.97 -40.73
CA TYR A 134 6.17 22.12 -40.53
C TYR A 134 6.40 21.14 -41.70
N VAL A 135 5.33 20.56 -42.22
CA VAL A 135 5.39 19.68 -43.39
C VAL A 135 5.88 20.46 -44.62
N SER A 136 5.31 21.64 -44.87
CA SER A 136 5.74 22.52 -45.97
C SER A 136 7.18 23.01 -45.79
N SER A 137 7.58 23.40 -44.57
CA SER A 137 8.96 23.81 -44.28
C SER A 137 9.96 22.69 -44.53
N LYS A 138 9.61 21.44 -44.19
CA LYS A 138 10.45 20.26 -44.48
C LYS A 138 10.60 20.02 -45.99
N GLU A 139 9.53 20.18 -46.76
CA GLU A 139 9.58 20.06 -48.21
C GLU A 139 10.35 21.21 -48.87
N GLN A 140 10.16 22.44 -48.39
CA GLN A 140 10.91 23.61 -48.85
C GLN A 140 12.41 23.46 -48.55
N LEU A 141 12.78 23.00 -47.35
CA LEU A 141 14.17 22.73 -47.01
C LEU A 141 14.79 21.67 -47.94
N LYS A 142 14.07 20.59 -48.24
CA LYS A 142 14.53 19.58 -49.21
C LYS A 142 14.77 20.20 -50.59
N LYS A 143 13.83 21.01 -51.08
CA LYS A 143 13.95 21.70 -52.37
C LYS A 143 15.14 22.65 -52.40
N GLU A 144 15.34 23.46 -51.36
CA GLU A 144 16.46 24.40 -51.27
C GLU A 144 17.81 23.68 -51.14
N VAL A 145 17.89 22.57 -50.40
CA VAL A 145 19.11 21.75 -50.32
C VAL A 145 19.45 21.14 -51.69
N VAL A 146 18.46 20.60 -52.41
CA VAL A 146 18.67 20.07 -53.76
C VAL A 146 19.13 21.20 -54.70
N LYS A 147 18.44 22.34 -54.68
CA LYS A 147 18.79 23.51 -55.49
C LYS A 147 20.22 23.95 -55.22
N LYS A 148 20.61 24.09 -53.94
CA LYS A 148 21.98 24.44 -53.53
C LYS A 148 23.01 23.42 -54.01
N CYS A 149 22.71 22.12 -53.91
CA CYS A 149 23.60 21.06 -54.39
C CYS A 149 23.80 21.15 -55.91
N VAL A 150 22.70 21.32 -56.66
CA VAL A 150 22.73 21.44 -58.12
C VAL A 150 23.46 22.70 -58.56
N THR A 151 23.19 23.87 -57.95
CA THR A 151 23.88 25.12 -58.30
C THR A 151 25.37 25.03 -57.99
N THR A 152 25.74 24.46 -56.84
CA THR A 152 27.16 24.29 -56.48
C THR A 152 27.90 23.39 -57.47
N LYS A 153 27.27 22.29 -57.91
CA LYS A 153 27.83 21.42 -58.95
C LYS A 153 27.95 22.14 -60.30
N ALA A 154 26.89 22.82 -60.73
CA ALA A 154 26.90 23.57 -61.98
C ALA A 154 27.97 24.67 -62.00
N THR A 155 28.16 25.40 -60.89
CA THR A 155 29.22 26.41 -60.77
C THR A 155 30.61 25.77 -60.88
N LYS A 156 30.82 24.61 -60.27
CA LYS A 156 32.09 23.87 -60.37
C LYS A 156 32.35 23.38 -61.79
N ASP A 157 31.33 22.89 -62.47
CA ASP A 157 31.42 22.42 -63.85
C ASP A 157 31.74 23.59 -64.80
N LEU A 158 31.07 24.74 -64.64
CA LEU A 158 31.35 25.96 -65.39
C LEU A 158 32.77 26.48 -65.17
N ALA A 159 33.25 26.51 -63.93
CA ALA A 159 34.63 26.91 -63.63
C ALA A 159 35.65 25.97 -64.29
N THR A 160 35.36 24.66 -64.29
CA THR A 160 36.19 23.66 -64.96
C THR A 160 36.19 23.86 -66.48
N TYR A 161 35.02 24.16 -67.06
CA TYR A 161 34.87 24.42 -68.49
C TYR A 161 35.68 25.65 -68.92
N ILE A 162 35.59 26.76 -68.19
CA ILE A 162 36.36 27.99 -68.46
C ILE A 162 37.86 27.68 -68.44
N ARG A 163 38.35 26.99 -67.39
CA ARG A 163 39.76 26.62 -67.26
C ARG A 163 40.26 25.78 -68.44
N VAL A 164 39.51 24.73 -68.81
CA VAL A 164 39.88 23.83 -69.92
C VAL A 164 39.85 24.56 -71.26
N MET A 165 38.88 25.46 -71.44
CA MET A 165 38.79 26.30 -72.64
C MET A 165 40.01 27.21 -72.74
N ASP A 166 40.36 27.93 -71.67
CA ASP A 166 41.54 28.81 -71.66
C ASP A 166 42.83 28.04 -71.92
N GLU A 167 43.00 26.87 -71.30
CA GLU A 167 44.13 25.97 -71.58
C GLU A 167 44.18 25.54 -73.05
N SER A 168 43.02 25.22 -73.64
CA SER A 168 42.92 24.82 -75.04
C SER A 168 43.22 25.97 -76.00
N VAL A 169 42.78 27.18 -75.68
CA VAL A 169 43.07 28.41 -76.45
C VAL A 169 44.55 28.72 -76.41
N VAL A 170 45.18 28.69 -75.23
CA VAL A 170 46.62 28.89 -75.07
C VAL A 170 47.43 27.85 -75.84
N LYS A 171 47.01 26.57 -75.75
CA LYS A 171 47.65 25.47 -76.48
C LYS A 171 47.55 25.67 -77.99
N PHE A 172 46.36 25.99 -78.50
CA PHE A 172 46.14 26.25 -79.92
C PHE A 172 47.00 27.41 -80.43
N HIS A 173 47.06 28.53 -79.70
CA HIS A 173 47.91 29.65 -80.08
C HIS A 173 49.40 29.29 -80.05
N THR A 174 49.83 28.49 -79.09
CA THR A 174 51.21 27.99 -79.01
C THR A 174 51.55 27.12 -80.21
N GLU A 175 50.72 26.12 -80.51
CA GLU A 175 50.90 25.25 -81.68
C GLU A 175 50.93 26.05 -82.99
N LYS A 176 50.02 27.02 -83.16
CA LYS A 176 50.04 27.89 -84.35
C LYS A 176 51.25 28.78 -84.45
N MET A 177 51.75 29.26 -83.31
CA MET A 177 52.93 30.11 -83.31
C MET A 177 54.21 29.32 -83.56
N GLU A 178 54.27 28.06 -83.11
CA GLU A 178 55.30 27.11 -83.50
C GLU A 178 55.25 26.83 -85.00
N GLU A 179 54.10 26.47 -85.57
CA GLU A 179 53.93 26.26 -87.02
C GLU A 179 54.40 27.49 -87.85
N VAL A 180 54.01 28.70 -87.45
CA VAL A 180 54.41 29.94 -88.13
C VAL A 180 55.93 30.14 -88.05
N ASN A 181 56.53 29.89 -86.88
CA ASN A 181 57.96 30.06 -86.68
C ASN A 181 58.79 29.00 -87.44
N GLU A 182 58.29 27.78 -87.59
CA GLU A 182 58.90 26.75 -88.42
C GLU A 182 58.92 27.16 -89.91
N ILE A 183 57.78 27.66 -90.42
CA ILE A 183 57.71 28.18 -91.80
C ILE A 183 58.65 29.37 -91.98
N LEU A 184 58.70 30.29 -91.01
CA LEU A 184 59.57 31.47 -91.06
C LEU A 184 61.05 31.07 -91.07
N GLY A 185 61.44 30.08 -90.27
CA GLY A 185 62.81 29.53 -90.24
C GLY A 185 63.20 28.94 -91.58
N ALA A 186 62.36 28.07 -92.14
CA ALA A 186 62.59 27.46 -93.46
C ALA A 186 62.70 28.50 -94.59
N LEU A 187 61.87 29.56 -94.55
CA LEU A 187 61.96 30.66 -95.51
C LEU A 187 63.24 31.49 -95.35
N TRP A 188 63.69 31.71 -94.10
CA TRP A 188 64.89 32.48 -93.81
C TRP A 188 66.14 31.81 -94.38
N GLU A 189 66.30 30.51 -94.17
CA GLU A 189 67.40 29.71 -94.74
C GLU A 189 67.45 29.78 -96.27
N HIS A 190 66.29 29.87 -96.93
CA HIS A 190 66.23 29.94 -98.39
C HIS A 190 66.65 31.31 -98.95
N VAL A 191 66.37 32.39 -98.23
CA VAL A 191 66.49 33.77 -98.75
C VAL A 191 67.77 34.47 -98.26
N TYR A 192 68.33 34.11 -97.12
CA TYR A 192 69.48 34.80 -96.52
C TYR A 192 70.72 33.89 -96.41
N HIS A 193 71.84 34.34 -96.98
CA HIS A 193 73.11 33.58 -97.05
C HIS A 193 74.27 34.26 -96.28
N GLY A 194 73.97 35.28 -95.46
CA GLY A 194 74.97 36.00 -94.67
C GLY A 194 75.30 35.28 -93.36
N SER A 195 76.49 35.52 -92.80
CA SER A 195 76.97 34.88 -91.57
C SER A 195 76.44 35.50 -90.27
N ASP A 196 75.70 36.61 -90.37
CA ASP A 196 75.42 37.49 -89.22
C ASP A 196 74.16 37.10 -88.45
N ILE A 197 73.21 36.39 -89.08
CA ILE A 197 71.92 36.01 -88.48
C ILE A 197 71.55 34.59 -88.88
N GLU A 198 71.51 33.69 -87.89
CA GLU A 198 71.20 32.27 -88.08
C GLU A 198 69.70 32.00 -88.31
N THR A 199 68.79 32.64 -87.56
CA THR A 199 67.34 32.41 -87.67
C THR A 199 66.52 33.59 -87.15
N ILE A 200 65.35 33.84 -87.73
CA ILE A 200 64.34 34.77 -87.20
C ILE A 200 63.19 33.99 -86.58
N ARG A 201 62.74 34.43 -85.39
CA ARG A 201 61.57 33.86 -84.71
C ARG A 201 60.71 34.97 -84.11
N ILE A 202 59.39 34.84 -84.24
CA ILE A 202 58.43 35.73 -83.60
C ILE A 202 58.19 35.24 -82.16
N LYS A 203 58.45 36.12 -81.20
CA LYS A 203 58.14 35.89 -79.78
C LYS A 203 56.71 36.32 -79.48
N TYR A 204 55.99 35.48 -78.75
CA TYR A 204 54.68 35.81 -78.20
C TYR A 204 54.75 35.70 -76.68
N ALA A 205 54.05 36.60 -75.98
CA ALA A 205 53.90 36.54 -74.54
C ALA A 205 52.53 35.92 -74.24
N LEU A 206 52.53 34.77 -73.58
CA LEU A 206 51.32 34.20 -73.02
C LEU A 206 50.91 35.06 -71.82
N HIS A 207 49.94 35.97 -72.02
CA HIS A 207 49.31 36.61 -70.88
C HIS A 207 48.37 35.59 -70.24
N THR A 208 48.85 34.95 -69.18
CA THR A 208 48.03 34.10 -68.33
C THR A 208 47.00 34.98 -67.64
N LEU A 209 45.78 35.06 -68.17
CA LEU A 209 44.65 35.62 -67.44
C LEU A 209 44.26 34.61 -66.35
N LEU A 210 44.94 34.72 -65.21
CA LEU A 210 44.52 34.10 -63.96
C LEU A 210 43.22 34.79 -63.52
N PHE A 211 42.10 34.10 -63.73
CA PHE A 211 40.85 34.33 -63.00
C PHE A 211 40.46 33.06 -62.24
#